data_AF-A0A946BVL8-F1
#
_entry.id   AF-A0A946BVL8-F1
#
_cell.length_a   1.000
_cell.length_b   1.000
_cell.length_c   1.000
_cell.angle_alpha   90.00
_cell.angle_beta   90.00
_cell.angle_gamma   90.00
#
_symmetry.space_group_name_H-M   'P 1'
#
loop_
_entity.id
_entity.type
_entity.pdbx_description
1 polymer ?
#
loop_
_entity_poly.entity_id
_entity_poly.type
_entity_poly.pdbx_seq_one_letter_code
_entity_poly.pdbx_strand_id
1 'polypeptide(L)'
;LRPFLINKRAICTPDDRALLEGDGSYPSGHSAIGWGWALTLSQLVPDKAEAILARGREYARSRMVCNVHWMSDTEAGMAVGAAAFAQLQNNALFGATMAAARAELASDVTATPDASDCEGESESLALGNPE
;
A
#
# COMPACT_ATOMS: atom_id res chain seq x y z
N LEU A 1 -2.78 -20.83 2.99
CA LEU A 1 -3.76 -20.49 4.05
C LEU A 1 -3.29 -19.21 4.75
N ARG A 2 -4.21 -18.35 5.16
CA ARG A 2 -3.90 -17.09 5.87
C ARG A 2 -3.52 -17.35 7.35
N PRO A 3 -2.78 -16.45 8.02
CA PRO A 3 -2.33 -16.65 9.41
C PRO A 3 -3.46 -16.94 10.40
N PHE A 4 -4.54 -16.16 10.38
CA PHE A 4 -5.68 -16.34 11.28
C PHE A 4 -6.39 -17.71 11.16
N LEU A 5 -6.31 -18.35 9.99
CA LEU A 5 -6.87 -19.69 9.78
C LEU A 5 -6.05 -20.76 10.52
N ILE A 6 -4.75 -20.52 10.71
CA ILE A 6 -3.83 -21.44 11.38
C ILE A 6 -3.79 -21.15 12.88
N ASN A 7 -3.47 -19.91 13.26
CA ASN A 7 -3.24 -19.53 14.66
C ASN A 7 -4.53 -19.25 15.45
N LYS A 8 -5.69 -19.21 14.77
CA LYS A 8 -7.02 -18.98 15.36
C LYS A 8 -7.15 -17.67 16.16
N ARG A 9 -6.31 -16.67 15.88
CA ARG A 9 -6.38 -15.34 16.50
C ARG A 9 -7.25 -14.38 15.69
N ALA A 10 -7.61 -13.26 16.30
CA ALA A 10 -8.39 -12.20 15.67
C ALA A 10 -7.65 -11.56 14.47
N ILE A 11 -8.42 -10.85 13.64
CA ILE A 11 -7.95 -10.00 12.55
C ILE A 11 -8.47 -8.58 12.79
N CYS A 12 -7.81 -7.57 12.22
CA CYS A 12 -8.26 -6.17 12.36
C CYS A 12 -9.62 -5.90 11.69
N THR A 13 -10.01 -6.72 10.70
CA THR A 13 -11.26 -6.56 9.94
C THR A 13 -12.16 -7.80 10.05
N PRO A 14 -12.85 -8.01 11.19
CA PRO A 14 -13.66 -9.21 11.42
C PRO A 14 -14.75 -9.43 10.35
N ASP A 15 -15.31 -8.35 9.80
CA ASP A 15 -16.38 -8.40 8.80
C ASP A 15 -15.90 -8.99 7.46
N ASP A 16 -14.60 -8.90 7.15
CA ASP A 16 -14.02 -9.45 5.92
C ASP A 16 -13.73 -10.95 6.02
N ARG A 17 -13.88 -11.55 7.21
CA ARG A 17 -13.39 -12.91 7.48
C ARG A 17 -13.89 -13.92 6.47
N ALA A 18 -15.21 -13.97 6.22
CA ALA A 18 -15.80 -14.96 5.33
C ALA A 18 -15.23 -14.89 3.91
N LEU A 19 -14.95 -13.68 3.41
CA LEU A 19 -14.30 -13.47 2.13
C LEU A 19 -12.86 -14.01 2.14
N LEU A 20 -12.10 -13.67 3.19
CA LEU A 20 -10.68 -14.02 3.30
C LEU A 20 -10.45 -15.53 3.49
N GLU A 21 -11.41 -16.28 4.03
CA GLU A 21 -11.31 -17.73 4.20
C GLU A 21 -11.35 -18.49 2.87
N GLY A 22 -12.08 -17.97 1.87
CA GLY A 22 -12.17 -18.54 0.53
C GLY A 22 -11.08 -18.08 -0.45
N ASP A 23 -10.22 -17.16 -0.04
CA ASP A 23 -9.25 -16.48 -0.91
C ASP A 23 -7.78 -16.80 -0.54
N GLY A 24 -6.94 -16.88 -1.57
CA GLY A 24 -5.53 -17.23 -1.44
C GLY A 24 -4.73 -16.21 -0.64
N SER A 25 -3.81 -16.67 0.21
CA SER A 25 -2.92 -15.76 0.97
C SER A 25 -1.78 -15.21 0.12
N TYR A 26 -1.30 -15.97 -0.88
CA TYR A 26 -0.06 -15.70 -1.59
C TYR A 26 -0.27 -15.51 -3.11
N PRO A 27 0.34 -14.47 -3.72
CA PRO A 27 0.92 -13.30 -3.05
C PRO A 27 -0.19 -12.39 -2.48
N SER A 28 0.18 -11.47 -1.59
CA SER A 28 -0.77 -10.48 -1.08
C SER A 28 -1.18 -9.48 -2.16
N GLY A 29 -2.43 -9.57 -2.63
CA GLY A 29 -3.01 -8.58 -3.55
C GLY A 29 -3.06 -7.17 -2.96
N HIS A 30 -3.34 -7.05 -1.66
CA HIS A 30 -3.31 -5.75 -0.97
C HIS A 30 -1.91 -5.14 -0.95
N SER A 31 -0.88 -5.94 -0.75
CA SER A 31 0.51 -5.47 -0.78
C SER A 31 0.94 -5.07 -2.20
N ALA A 32 0.45 -5.79 -3.22
CA ALA A 32 0.67 -5.40 -4.62
C ALA A 32 0.02 -4.06 -4.98
N ILE A 33 -1.25 -3.85 -4.60
CA ILE A 33 -1.97 -2.60 -4.83
C ILE A 33 -1.30 -1.44 -4.08
N GLY A 34 -1.06 -1.60 -2.77
CA GLY A 34 -0.46 -0.56 -1.94
C GLY A 34 0.93 -0.14 -2.43
N TRP A 35 1.76 -1.11 -2.85
CA TRP A 35 3.08 -0.80 -3.39
C TRP A 35 3.03 -0.18 -4.78
N GLY A 36 2.14 -0.65 -5.65
CA GLY A 36 1.91 -0.05 -6.97
C GLY A 36 1.44 1.41 -6.88
N TRP A 37 0.57 1.73 -5.92
CA TRP A 37 0.17 3.11 -5.63
C TRP A 37 1.33 3.94 -5.10
N ALA A 38 2.12 3.42 -4.16
CA ALA A 38 3.26 4.15 -3.62
C ALA A 38 4.28 4.52 -4.71
N LEU A 39 4.59 3.61 -5.63
CA LEU A 39 5.47 3.88 -6.79
C LEU A 39 4.87 4.91 -7.75
N THR A 40 3.57 4.82 -7.99
CA THR A 40 2.86 5.76 -8.88
C THR A 40 2.84 7.16 -8.29
N LEU A 41 2.49 7.29 -7.02
CA LEU A 41 2.41 8.57 -6.32
C LEU A 41 3.81 9.19 -6.11
N SER A 42 4.85 8.39 -5.84
CA SER A 42 6.21 8.89 -5.73
C SER A 42 6.75 9.40 -7.08
N GLN A 43 6.32 8.81 -8.20
CA GLN A 43 6.60 9.33 -9.54
C GLN A 43 5.85 10.64 -9.84
N LEU A 44 4.65 10.83 -9.29
CA LEU A 44 3.87 12.06 -9.45
C LEU A 44 4.38 13.21 -8.58
N VAL A 45 4.83 12.92 -7.36
CA VAL A 45 5.28 13.91 -6.36
C VAL A 45 6.68 13.56 -5.85
N PRO A 46 7.73 13.78 -6.67
CA PRO A 46 9.08 13.32 -6.36
C PRO A 46 9.65 13.93 -5.07
N ASP A 47 9.28 15.17 -4.74
CA ASP A 47 9.72 15.84 -3.50
C ASP A 47 9.21 15.15 -2.22
N LYS A 48 8.22 14.26 -2.35
CA LYS A 48 7.64 13.46 -1.26
C LYS A 48 7.87 11.96 -1.44
N ALA A 49 8.71 11.57 -2.40
CA ALA A 49 8.89 10.17 -2.79
C ALA A 49 9.24 9.27 -1.60
N GLU A 50 10.21 9.64 -0.76
CA GLU A 50 10.62 8.84 0.40
C GLU A 50 9.47 8.63 1.40
N ALA A 51 8.73 9.69 1.71
CA ALA A 51 7.59 9.61 2.63
C ALA A 51 6.47 8.71 2.07
N ILE A 52 6.18 8.84 0.78
CA ILE A 52 5.17 8.02 0.08
C ILE A 52 5.60 6.54 0.05
N LEU A 53 6.85 6.27 -0.29
CA LEU A 53 7.38 4.90 -0.32
C LEU A 53 7.42 4.28 1.09
N ALA A 54 7.77 5.06 2.12
CA ALA A 54 7.68 4.62 3.50
C ALA A 54 6.23 4.24 3.87
N ARG A 55 5.25 5.10 3.54
CA ARG A 55 3.84 4.80 3.77
C ARG A 55 3.38 3.54 3.02
N GLY A 56 3.84 3.33 1.80
CA GLY A 56 3.56 2.12 1.02
C GLY A 56 4.08 0.84 1.67
N ARG A 57 5.30 0.86 2.22
CA ARG A 57 5.86 -0.26 3.00
C ARG A 57 5.01 -0.56 4.23
N GLU A 58 4.63 0.47 4.97
CA GLU A 58 3.83 0.30 6.18
C GLU A 58 2.40 -0.18 5.88
N TYR A 59 1.79 0.27 4.78
CA TYR A 59 0.52 -0.29 4.32
C TYR A 59 0.64 -1.80 4.02
N ALA A 60 1.68 -2.21 3.32
CA ALA A 60 1.93 -3.63 3.04
C ALA A 60 2.16 -4.43 4.34
N ARG A 61 2.97 -3.89 5.26
CA ARG A 61 3.30 -4.53 6.56
C ARG A 61 2.11 -4.60 7.52
N SER A 62 1.19 -3.63 7.46
CA SER A 62 -0.02 -3.63 8.28
C SER A 62 -0.83 -4.92 8.12
N ARG A 63 -0.73 -5.59 6.98
CA ARG A 63 -1.44 -6.84 6.70
C ARG A 63 -0.91 -8.02 7.53
N MET A 64 0.36 -7.96 7.93
CA MET A 64 0.94 -8.90 8.91
C MET A 64 0.46 -8.59 10.32
N VAL A 65 0.47 -7.32 10.71
CA VAL A 65 -0.06 -6.87 12.02
C VAL A 65 -1.51 -7.29 12.18
N CYS A 66 -2.30 -7.15 11.12
CA CYS A 66 -3.70 -7.56 11.08
C CYS A 66 -3.94 -9.05 10.89
N ASN A 67 -2.89 -9.88 10.95
CA ASN A 67 -2.99 -11.34 10.98
C ASN A 67 -3.65 -11.96 9.72
N VAL A 68 -3.60 -11.26 8.58
CA VAL A 68 -4.25 -11.69 7.32
C VAL A 68 -3.26 -12.12 6.23
N HIS A 69 -1.99 -11.76 6.34
CA HIS A 69 -0.92 -12.14 5.41
C HIS A 69 0.38 -12.48 6.14
N TRP A 70 1.16 -13.39 5.57
CA TRP A 70 2.52 -13.69 6.00
C TRP A 70 3.51 -12.65 5.46
N MET A 71 4.74 -12.64 6.00
CA MET A 71 5.83 -11.82 5.45
C MET A 71 6.09 -12.16 3.97
N SER A 72 6.18 -13.45 3.65
CA SER A 72 6.40 -13.91 2.26
C SER A 72 5.29 -13.47 1.30
N ASP A 73 4.04 -13.48 1.75
CA ASP A 73 2.90 -12.97 0.95
C ASP A 73 3.07 -11.49 0.66
N THR A 74 3.50 -10.74 1.67
CA THR A 74 3.68 -9.29 1.63
C THR A 74 4.80 -8.90 0.68
N GLU A 75 5.97 -9.52 0.82
CA GLU A 75 7.14 -9.28 -0.03
C GLU A 75 6.86 -9.66 -1.49
N ALA A 76 6.27 -10.84 -1.72
CA ALA A 76 5.89 -11.26 -3.06
C ALA A 76 4.82 -10.35 -3.68
N GLY A 77 3.87 -9.87 -2.88
CA GLY A 77 2.88 -8.88 -3.31
C GLY A 77 3.53 -7.58 -3.74
N MET A 78 4.46 -7.04 -2.95
CA MET A 78 5.22 -5.84 -3.34
C MET A 78 6.01 -6.07 -4.63
N ALA A 79 6.65 -7.22 -4.81
CA ALA A 79 7.35 -7.56 -6.05
C ALA A 79 6.39 -7.57 -7.27
N VAL A 80 5.19 -8.14 -7.12
CA VAL A 80 4.15 -8.10 -8.16
C VAL A 80 3.70 -6.67 -8.46
N GLY A 81 3.48 -5.85 -7.44
CA GLY A 81 3.12 -4.43 -7.61
C GLY A 81 4.20 -3.65 -8.37
N ALA A 82 5.48 -3.88 -8.06
CA ALA A 82 6.60 -3.27 -8.76
C ALA A 82 6.70 -3.72 -10.23
N ALA A 83 6.50 -5.01 -10.50
CA ALA A 83 6.49 -5.54 -11.86
C ALA A 83 5.33 -4.95 -12.69
N ALA A 84 4.13 -4.84 -12.10
CA ALA A 84 2.98 -4.22 -12.75
C ALA A 84 3.24 -2.73 -13.05
N PHE A 85 3.79 -1.98 -12.08
CA PHE A 85 4.17 -0.58 -12.29
C PHE A 85 5.20 -0.42 -13.42
N ALA A 86 6.23 -1.28 -13.47
CA ALA A 86 7.22 -1.26 -14.54
C ALA A 86 6.60 -1.51 -15.92
N GLN A 87 5.66 -2.46 -16.01
CA GLN A 87 4.93 -2.74 -17.25
C GLN A 87 4.07 -1.54 -17.67
N LEU A 88 3.45 -0.85 -16.72
CA LEU A 88 2.61 0.33 -16.97
C LEU A 88 3.39 1.51 -17.54
N GLN A 89 4.69 1.64 -17.29
CA GLN A 89 5.52 2.72 -17.86
C GLN A 89 5.53 2.71 -19.39
N ASN A 90 5.27 1.57 -20.02
CA ASN A 90 5.19 1.42 -21.48
C ASN A 90 3.75 1.45 -22.02
N ASN A 91 2.77 1.83 -21.20
CA ASN A 91 1.36 1.86 -21.58
C ASN A 91 0.90 3.30 -21.89
N ALA A 92 0.37 3.51 -23.11
CA ALA A 92 -0.05 4.84 -23.57
C ALA A 92 -1.19 5.46 -22.73
N LEU A 93 -2.15 4.64 -22.29
CA LEU A 93 -3.23 5.10 -21.42
C LEU A 93 -2.67 5.52 -20.05
N PHE A 94 -1.77 4.73 -19.47
CA PHE A 94 -1.11 5.09 -18.21
C PHE A 94 -0.34 6.40 -18.34
N GLY A 95 0.42 6.59 -19.42
CA GLY A 95 1.13 7.84 -19.69
C GLY A 95 0.19 9.05 -19.76
N ALA A 96 -0.95 8.92 -20.44
CA ALA A 96 -1.97 9.97 -20.53
C ALA A 96 -2.58 10.28 -19.15
N THR A 97 -2.91 9.26 -18.36
CA THR A 97 -3.46 9.42 -17.00
C THR A 97 -2.45 10.07 -16.07
N MET A 98 -1.17 9.71 -16.15
CA MET A 98 -0.10 10.35 -15.35
C MET A 98 0.08 11.82 -15.71
N ALA A 99 -0.10 12.19 -16.98
CA ALA A 99 -0.07 13.59 -17.39
C ALA A 99 -1.28 14.38 -16.84
N ALA A 100 -2.48 13.78 -16.88
CA ALA A 100 -3.68 14.36 -16.29
C ALA A 100 -3.54 14.54 -14.77
N ALA A 101 -3.07 13.52 -14.06
CA ALA A 101 -2.83 13.58 -12.61
C ALA A 101 -1.82 14.67 -12.23
N ARG A 102 -0.77 14.89 -13.03
CA ARG A 102 0.16 16.02 -12.82
C ARG A 102 -0.53 17.39 -12.98
N ALA A 103 -1.45 17.52 -13.93
CA ALA A 103 -2.21 18.75 -14.11
C ALA A 103 -3.16 19.00 -12.93
N GLU A 104 -3.78 17.95 -12.39
CA GLU A 104 -4.61 18.03 -11.17
C GLU A 104 -3.79 18.49 -9.95
N LEU A 105 -2.61 17.91 -9.75
CA LEU A 105 -1.71 18.28 -8.64
C LEU A 105 -1.18 19.72 -8.74
N ALA A 106 -1.10 20.28 -9.95
CA ALA A 106 -0.73 21.67 -10.17
C ALA A 106 -1.88 22.66 -9.93
N SER A 107 -3.11 22.16 -9.73
CA SER A 107 -4.27 23.00 -9.44
C SER A 107 -4.41 23.24 -7.92
N ASP A 108 -4.83 24.44 -7.53
CA ASP A 108 -5.05 24.84 -6.11
C ASP A 108 -6.26 24.14 -5.45
N VAL A 109 -6.76 23.03 -5.99
CA VAL A 109 -7.97 22.33 -5.52
C VAL A 109 -7.62 21.13 -4.64
N THR A 110 -6.61 21.25 -3.80
CA THR A 110 -6.27 20.20 -2.82
C THR A 110 -6.84 20.55 -1.45
N ALA A 111 -7.67 19.66 -0.91
CA ALA A 111 -8.09 19.76 0.47
C ALA A 111 -6.87 19.56 1.36
N THR A 112 -6.63 20.49 2.29
CA THR A 112 -5.58 20.31 3.30
C THR A 112 -6.07 19.26 4.31
N PRO A 113 -5.35 18.14 4.51
CA PRO A 113 -5.72 17.15 5.52
C PRO A 113 -5.57 17.75 6.92
N ASP A 114 -6.27 17.15 7.89
CA ASP A 114 -6.15 17.55 9.29
C ASP A 114 -4.72 17.31 9.79
N ALA A 115 -4.12 18.33 10.42
CA ALA A 115 -2.73 18.27 10.84
C ALA A 115 -2.49 17.23 11.95
N SER A 116 -3.48 17.00 12.82
CA SER A 116 -3.35 16.05 13.92
C SER A 116 -3.37 14.59 13.41
N ASP A 117 -4.15 14.31 12.38
CA ASP A 117 -4.13 13.00 11.70
C ASP A 117 -2.77 12.74 11.07
N CYS A 118 -2.22 13.73 10.35
CA CYS A 118 -0.89 13.61 9.75
C CYS A 118 0.22 13.42 10.80
N GLU A 119 0.12 14.08 11.94
CA GLU A 119 1.09 13.94 13.04
C GLU A 119 1.03 12.54 13.65
N GLY A 120 -0.17 12.05 13.99
CA GLY A 120 -0.34 10.70 14.53
C GLY A 120 0.09 9.59 13.56
N GLU A 121 -0.17 9.75 12.26
CA GLU A 121 0.40 8.86 11.24
C GLU A 121 1.92 8.92 11.25
N SER A 122 2.51 10.11 11.28
CA SER A 122 3.98 10.27 11.23
C SER A 122 4.69 9.61 12.43
N GLU A 123 4.12 9.73 13.63
CA GLU A 123 4.64 9.06 14.83
C GLU A 123 4.57 7.54 14.69
N SER A 124 3.43 7.02 14.21
CA SER A 124 3.25 5.59 13.96
C SER A 124 4.24 5.04 12.94
N LEU A 125 4.57 5.82 11.91
CA LEU A 125 5.57 5.46 10.90
C LEU A 125 7.01 5.56 11.44
N ALA A 126 7.28 6.49 12.36
CA ALA A 126 8.60 6.70 12.96
C ALA A 126 8.97 5.61 13.99
N LEU A 127 7.97 4.96 14.58
CA LEU A 127 8.15 3.83 15.51
C LEU A 127 8.73 2.56 14.88
N GLY A 128 9.08 2.59 13.58
CA GLY A 128 9.67 1.52 12.79
C GLY A 128 10.09 0.32 13.63
N ASN A 129 9.31 -0.76 13.55
CA ASN A 129 9.38 -1.84 14.53
C ASN A 129 10.82 -2.33 14.74
N PRO A 130 11.20 -2.63 16.00
CA PRO A 130 12.48 -3.24 16.30
C PRO A 130 12.58 -4.57 15.54
N GLU A 131 13.78 -4.88 15.07
CA GLU A 131 14.12 -6.16 14.42
C GLU A 131 13.62 -7.38 15.21
#